data_AF-A0A1N7SNP6-F1
#
_entry.id   AF-A0A1N7SNP6-F1
#
_cell.length_a   1.000
_cell.length_b   1.000
_cell.length_c   1.000
_cell.angle_alpha   90.00
_cell.angle_beta   90.00
_cell.angle_gamma   90.00
#
_symmetry.space_group_name_H-M   'P 1'
#
loop_
_entity.id
_entity.type
_entity.pdbx_description
1 polymer ?
#
loop_
_entity_poly.entity_id
_entity_poly.type
_entity_poly.pdbx_seq_one_letter_code
_entity_poly.pdbx_strand_id
1 'polypeptide(L)'
;MKGDLLVMLKVAERCNINCSYCYMYQGADQGWRRRPKFLSDENLDRLAERMEHHKYAYPDARMTLEIHGGEPLLMGKQRADRFFGNLRRRLPKNDLFSVTQSNGVLLDIEWLDLFASHAATIAISCDGPPAMHDQHRVDFAGAGTGHIGGTRHSTLSFLPR
;
A
#
# COMPACT_ATOMS: atom_id res chain seq x y z
N MET A 1 -5.66 10.26 -25.96
CA MET A 1 -5.97 10.25 -24.51
C MET A 1 -5.34 11.49 -23.91
N LYS A 2 -6.12 12.54 -23.67
CA LYS A 2 -5.62 13.81 -23.13
C LYS A 2 -6.01 13.86 -21.65
N GLY A 3 -5.02 13.97 -20.77
CA GLY A 3 -5.26 14.13 -19.34
C GLY A 3 -5.41 12.83 -18.54
N ASP A 4 -5.13 11.65 -19.08
CA ASP A 4 -5.04 10.45 -18.22
C ASP A 4 -3.98 10.65 -17.13
N LEU A 5 -4.27 10.16 -15.93
CA LEU A 5 -3.44 10.40 -14.74
C LEU A 5 -3.09 9.08 -14.04
N LEU A 6 -1.79 8.86 -13.84
CA LEU A 6 -1.26 7.83 -12.97
C LEU A 6 -0.67 8.49 -11.72
N VAL A 7 -1.11 8.08 -10.54
CA VAL A 7 -0.55 8.50 -9.26
C VAL A 7 0.05 7.28 -8.57
N MET A 8 1.37 7.30 -8.34
CA MET A 8 2.01 6.35 -7.44
C MET A 8 2.18 6.98 -6.05
N LEU A 9 1.45 6.45 -5.07
CA LEU A 9 1.36 6.97 -3.72
C LEU A 9 2.11 6.06 -2.74
N LYS A 10 3.08 6.60 -1.99
CA LYS A 10 3.71 5.88 -0.87
C LYS A 10 3.06 6.29 0.45
N VAL A 11 2.22 5.42 1.02
CA VAL A 11 1.49 5.71 2.28
C VAL A 11 2.28 5.35 3.53
N ALA A 12 3.27 4.47 3.41
CA ALA A 12 4.14 4.01 4.49
C ALA A 12 5.61 4.03 4.06
N GLU A 13 6.48 4.53 4.94
CA GLU A 13 7.95 4.51 4.79
C GLU A 13 8.59 3.36 5.62
N ARG A 14 7.76 2.48 6.20
CA ARG A 14 8.17 1.31 6.98
C ARG A 14 7.55 0.05 6.38
N CYS A 15 8.19 -1.08 6.66
CA CYS A 15 7.74 -2.42 6.28
C CYS A 15 7.85 -3.34 7.49
N ASN A 16 7.06 -4.40 7.49
CA ASN A 16 7.05 -5.46 8.51
C ASN A 16 7.86 -6.71 8.10
N ILE A 17 8.49 -6.69 6.92
CA ILE A 17 9.39 -7.74 6.43
C ILE A 17 10.70 -7.13 5.92
N ASN A 18 11.76 -7.92 5.91
CA ASN A 18 13.13 -7.52 5.61
C ASN A 18 13.63 -8.19 4.33
N CYS A 19 13.03 -7.85 3.18
CA CYS A 19 13.44 -8.49 1.93
C CYS A 19 14.90 -8.19 1.60
N SER A 20 15.69 -9.20 1.25
CA SER A 20 17.14 -9.08 1.01
C SER A 20 17.48 -8.22 -0.22
N TYR A 21 16.56 -8.10 -1.17
CA TYR A 21 16.72 -7.29 -2.38
C TYR A 21 15.93 -5.96 -2.32
N CYS A 22 15.33 -5.60 -1.18
CA CYS A 22 14.48 -4.40 -1.12
C CYS A 22 15.29 -3.14 -1.41
N TYR A 23 15.07 -2.49 -2.55
CA TYR A 23 15.81 -1.28 -2.93
C TYR A 23 15.70 -0.15 -1.90
N MET A 24 14.58 -0.07 -1.17
CA MET A 24 14.33 0.98 -0.18
C MET A 24 15.10 0.75 1.12
N TYR A 25 15.18 -0.50 1.59
CA TYR A 25 15.76 -0.82 2.90
C TYR A 25 17.20 -1.32 2.82
N GLN A 26 17.57 -1.95 1.70
CA GLN A 26 18.91 -2.48 1.42
C GLN A 26 19.73 -1.57 0.49
N GLY A 27 19.13 -0.51 -0.06
CA GLY A 27 19.82 0.45 -0.92
C GLY A 27 20.77 1.39 -0.17
N ALA A 28 21.57 2.15 -0.92
CA ALA A 28 22.49 3.13 -0.34
C ALA A 28 21.75 4.32 0.33
N ASP A 29 20.59 4.71 -0.20
CA ASP A 29 19.77 5.77 0.40
C ASP A 29 19.04 5.25 1.65
N GLN A 30 19.43 5.79 2.81
CA GLN A 30 18.85 5.47 4.11
C GLN A 30 17.95 6.60 4.64
N GLY A 31 17.55 7.54 3.77
CA GLY A 31 16.71 8.69 4.10
C GLY A 31 15.35 8.31 4.68
N TRP A 32 14.81 7.15 4.31
CA TRP A 32 13.54 6.60 4.83
C TRP A 32 13.52 6.56 6.37
N ARG A 33 14.67 6.35 7.02
CA ARG A 33 14.79 6.30 8.50
C ARG A 33 14.41 7.62 9.17
N ARG A 34 14.67 8.74 8.50
CA ARG A 34 14.38 10.09 9.01
C ARG A 34 13.03 10.63 8.56
N ARG A 35 12.38 9.99 7.59
CA ARG A 35 11.04 10.39 7.12
C ARG A 35 9.96 9.93 8.09
N PRO A 36 8.82 10.65 8.15
CA PRO A 36 7.63 10.19 8.86
C PRO A 36 7.28 8.76 8.46
N LYS A 37 6.87 7.93 9.44
CA LYS A 37 6.54 6.52 9.21
C LYS A 37 5.40 6.35 8.20
N PHE A 38 4.47 7.30 8.19
CA PHE A 38 3.31 7.30 7.31
C PHE A 38 3.11 8.68 6.68
N LEU A 39 2.55 8.72 5.47
CA LEU A 39 1.98 9.95 4.90
C LEU A 39 0.90 10.49 5.86
N SER A 40 0.72 11.80 5.98
CA SER A 40 -0.29 12.40 6.88
C SER A 40 -1.72 12.33 6.31
N ASP A 41 -2.73 12.42 7.18
CA ASP A 41 -4.13 12.47 6.76
C ASP A 41 -4.45 13.71 5.92
N GLU A 42 -3.90 14.86 6.32
CA GLU A 42 -4.00 16.09 5.55
C GLU A 42 -3.47 15.92 4.11
N ASN A 43 -2.35 15.22 3.92
CA ASN A 43 -1.80 15.00 2.59
C ASN A 43 -2.61 13.98 1.77
N LEU A 44 -3.24 12.99 2.41
CA LEU A 44 -4.19 12.09 1.74
C LEU A 44 -5.43 12.85 1.24
N ASP A 45 -5.96 13.75 2.06
CA ASP A 45 -7.13 14.56 1.70
C ASP A 45 -6.78 15.55 0.58
N ARG A 46 -5.63 16.23 0.67
CA ARG A 46 -5.11 17.10 -0.40
C ARG A 46 -4.89 16.34 -1.71
N LEU A 47 -4.43 15.09 -1.65
CA LEU A 47 -4.29 14.26 -2.86
C LEU A 47 -5.65 14.00 -3.50
N ALA A 48 -6.65 13.61 -2.72
CA ALA A 48 -8.00 13.35 -3.23
C ALA A 48 -8.61 14.60 -3.89
N GLU A 49 -8.43 15.79 -3.28
CA GLU A 49 -8.82 17.09 -3.86
C GLU A 49 -8.10 17.37 -5.19
N ARG A 50 -6.80 17.08 -5.26
CA ARG A 50 -6.03 17.29 -6.50
C ARG A 50 -6.48 16.36 -7.62
N MET A 51 -6.79 15.11 -7.32
CA MET A 51 -7.34 14.17 -8.30
C MET A 51 -8.71 14.60 -8.79
N GLU A 52 -9.58 15.10 -7.90
CA GLU A 52 -10.88 15.66 -8.25
C GLU A 52 -10.76 16.88 -9.17
N HIS A 53 -9.89 17.84 -8.84
CA HIS A 53 -9.63 19.00 -9.68
C HIS A 53 -9.10 18.60 -11.07
N HIS A 54 -8.21 17.61 -11.12
CA HIS A 54 -7.71 17.09 -12.38
C HIS A 54 -8.83 16.45 -13.21
N LYS A 55 -9.69 15.66 -12.59
CA LYS A 55 -10.86 15.05 -13.24
C LYS A 55 -11.85 16.10 -13.76
N TYR A 56 -12.05 17.19 -13.02
CA TYR A 56 -12.87 18.32 -13.49
C TYR A 56 -12.29 18.98 -14.74
N ALA A 57 -10.96 19.18 -14.78
CA ALA A 57 -10.28 19.75 -15.95
C ALA A 57 -10.25 18.81 -17.16
N TYR A 58 -10.29 17.50 -16.92
CA TYR A 58 -10.27 16.46 -17.95
C TYR A 58 -11.40 15.43 -17.70
N PRO A 59 -12.66 15.75 -18.06
CA PRO A 59 -13.81 14.89 -17.75
C PRO A 59 -13.72 13.48 -18.32
N ASP A 60 -13.01 13.27 -19.43
CA ASP A 60 -12.84 11.96 -20.07
C ASP A 60 -11.59 11.21 -19.58
N ALA A 61 -10.79 11.80 -18.68
CA ALA A 61 -9.56 11.18 -18.20
C ALA A 61 -9.82 9.91 -17.40
N ARG A 62 -9.03 8.88 -17.69
CA ARG A 62 -8.90 7.71 -16.83
C ARG A 62 -7.85 7.98 -15.76
N MET A 63 -8.14 7.55 -14.53
CA MET A 63 -7.24 7.72 -13.41
C MET A 63 -6.85 6.37 -12.83
N THR A 64 -5.56 6.21 -12.59
CA THR A 64 -5.00 5.08 -11.88
C THR A 64 -4.30 5.57 -10.62
N LEU A 65 -4.64 4.97 -9.48
CA LEU A 65 -3.97 5.20 -8.19
C LEU A 65 -3.29 3.90 -7.74
N GLU A 66 -1.97 3.91 -7.71
CA GLU A 66 -1.14 2.81 -7.25
C GLU A 66 -0.61 3.12 -5.85
N ILE A 67 -1.11 2.39 -4.86
CA ILE A 67 -0.80 2.58 -3.45
C ILE A 67 0.32 1.62 -3.08
N HIS A 68 1.47 2.18 -2.74
CA HIS A 68 2.71 1.54 -2.36
C HIS A 68 3.19 2.03 -0.99
N GLY A 69 4.40 1.60 -0.62
CA GLY A 69 5.14 2.05 0.54
C GLY A 69 6.32 1.13 0.78
N GLY A 70 6.71 0.99 2.04
CA GLY A 70 7.28 -0.26 2.52
C GLY A 70 6.20 -1.35 2.51
N GLU A 71 5.32 -1.31 3.51
CA GLU A 71 4.07 -2.10 3.53
C GLU A 71 2.87 -1.16 3.72
N PRO A 72 2.00 -0.97 2.70
CA PRO A 72 0.88 -0.05 2.81
C PRO A 72 -0.19 -0.46 3.83
N LEU A 73 -0.39 -1.77 4.08
CA LEU A 73 -1.40 -2.21 5.06
C LEU A 73 -1.06 -1.79 6.50
N LEU A 74 0.19 -1.38 6.77
CA LEU A 74 0.57 -0.77 8.06
C LEU A 74 -0.18 0.54 8.35
N MET A 75 -0.79 1.20 7.35
CA MET A 75 -1.59 2.40 7.59
C MET A 75 -2.87 2.13 8.41
N GLY A 76 -3.31 0.86 8.48
CA GLY A 76 -4.48 0.42 9.23
C GLY A 76 -5.81 0.58 8.47
N LYS A 77 -6.75 -0.33 8.75
CA LYS A 77 -8.04 -0.44 8.05
C LYS A 77 -8.90 0.81 8.16
N GLN A 78 -9.08 1.35 9.37
CA GLN A 78 -9.89 2.56 9.59
C GLN A 78 -9.40 3.74 8.74
N ARG A 79 -8.07 3.88 8.64
CA ARG A 79 -7.44 4.94 7.88
C ARG A 79 -7.57 4.73 6.37
N ALA A 80 -7.41 3.48 5.92
CA ALA A 80 -7.61 3.10 4.52
C ALA A 80 -9.07 3.30 4.10
N ASP A 81 -10.04 2.89 4.93
CA ASP A 81 -11.47 3.06 4.69
C ASP A 81 -11.83 4.54 4.52
N ARG A 82 -11.33 5.42 5.40
CA ARG A 82 -11.52 6.87 5.26
C ARG A 82 -10.98 7.39 3.93
N PHE A 83 -9.78 6.96 3.55
CA PHE A 83 -9.11 7.42 2.33
C PHE A 83 -9.83 6.96 1.06
N PHE A 84 -10.11 5.67 0.93
CA PHE A 84 -10.86 5.15 -0.21
C PHE A 84 -12.28 5.73 -0.26
N GLY A 85 -12.95 5.84 0.89
CA GLY A 85 -14.25 6.49 0.99
C GLY A 85 -14.22 7.96 0.53
N ASN A 86 -13.15 8.71 0.86
CA ASN A 86 -12.96 10.08 0.38
C ASN A 86 -12.82 10.12 -1.15
N LEU A 87 -11.99 9.25 -1.74
CA LEU A 87 -11.84 9.13 -3.19
C LEU A 87 -13.17 8.78 -3.88
N ARG A 88 -13.92 7.82 -3.34
CA ARG A 88 -15.20 7.37 -3.91
C ARG A 88 -16.31 8.41 -3.82
N ARG A 89 -16.24 9.36 -2.87
CA ARG A 89 -17.17 10.49 -2.81
C ARG A 89 -16.86 11.59 -3.83
N ARG A 90 -15.58 11.77 -4.18
CA ARG A 90 -15.12 12.85 -5.06
C ARG A 90 -15.03 12.46 -6.53
N LEU A 91 -14.81 11.18 -6.82
CA LEU A 91 -14.51 10.71 -8.16
C LEU A 91 -15.61 9.78 -8.69
N PRO A 92 -15.98 9.88 -9.98
CA PRO A 92 -16.94 8.96 -10.58
C PRO A 92 -16.47 7.50 -10.45
N LYS A 93 -17.40 6.59 -10.11
CA LYS A 93 -17.10 5.20 -9.76
C LYS A 93 -16.23 4.48 -10.81
N ASN A 94 -16.48 4.72 -12.10
CA ASN A 94 -15.85 4.00 -13.20
C ASN A 94 -14.54 4.62 -13.71
N ASP A 95 -14.15 5.78 -13.16
CA ASP A 95 -13.04 6.56 -13.71
C ASP A 95 -11.75 6.44 -12.89
N LEU A 96 -11.83 5.78 -11.73
CA LEU A 96 -10.70 5.48 -10.87
C LEU A 96 -10.48 3.97 -10.75
N PHE A 97 -9.36 3.50 -11.30
CA PHE A 97 -8.76 2.23 -10.94
C PHE A 97 -7.78 2.43 -9.79
N SER A 98 -7.99 1.78 -8.67
CA SER A 98 -7.09 1.85 -7.51
C SER A 98 -6.56 0.46 -7.17
N VAL A 99 -5.24 0.34 -7.05
CA VAL A 99 -4.56 -0.90 -6.68
C VAL A 99 -3.58 -0.65 -5.53
N THR A 100 -3.61 -1.52 -4.53
CA THR A 100 -2.64 -1.51 -3.42
C THR A 100 -1.64 -2.64 -3.62
N GLN A 101 -0.34 -2.34 -3.59
CA GLN A 101 0.72 -3.33 -3.67
C GLN A 101 1.20 -3.70 -2.27
N SER A 102 0.91 -4.92 -1.81
CA SER A 102 1.26 -5.40 -0.46
C SER A 102 2.18 -6.61 -0.51
N ASN A 103 2.95 -6.81 0.56
CA ASN A 103 3.65 -8.06 0.82
C ASN A 103 2.72 -9.20 1.26
N GLY A 104 1.45 -8.89 1.59
CA GLY A 104 0.41 -9.88 1.91
C GLY A 104 0.41 -10.41 3.34
N VAL A 105 1.44 -10.16 4.15
CA VAL A 105 1.55 -10.72 5.51
C VAL A 105 0.47 -10.19 6.46
N LEU A 106 0.00 -8.96 6.25
CA LEU A 106 -1.06 -8.34 7.05
C LEU A 106 -2.46 -8.51 6.45
N LEU A 107 -2.58 -9.21 5.31
CA LEU A 107 -3.85 -9.37 4.63
C LEU A 107 -4.72 -10.37 5.39
N ASP A 108 -5.94 -9.96 5.68
CA ASP A 108 -6.97 -10.79 6.30
C ASP A 108 -8.33 -10.53 5.63
N ILE A 109 -9.37 -11.23 6.09
CA ILE A 109 -10.70 -11.13 5.49
C ILE A 109 -11.28 -9.71 5.60
N GLU A 110 -11.02 -8.99 6.68
CA GLU A 110 -11.51 -7.62 6.86
C GLU A 110 -10.85 -6.65 5.88
N TRP A 111 -9.57 -6.85 5.54
CA TRP A 111 -8.92 -6.11 4.46
C TRP A 111 -9.56 -6.42 3.10
N LEU A 112 -9.86 -7.69 2.83
CA LEU A 112 -10.51 -8.09 1.58
C LEU A 112 -11.90 -7.46 1.45
N ASP A 113 -12.70 -7.48 2.52
CA ASP A 113 -14.02 -6.86 2.57
C ASP A 113 -13.93 -5.34 2.36
N LEU A 114 -12.94 -4.69 2.97
CA LEU A 114 -12.68 -3.26 2.76
C LEU A 114 -12.31 -2.95 1.31
N PHE A 115 -11.40 -3.71 0.69
CA PHE A 115 -11.06 -3.48 -0.71
C PHE A 115 -12.26 -3.71 -1.64
N ALA A 116 -13.05 -4.75 -1.38
CA ALA A 116 -14.26 -5.04 -2.15
C ALA A 116 -15.31 -3.92 -2.03
N SER A 117 -15.56 -3.39 -0.81
CA SER A 117 -16.55 -2.33 -0.58
C SER A 117 -16.20 -1.04 -1.33
N HIS A 118 -14.90 -0.78 -1.51
CA HIS A 118 -14.40 0.38 -2.25
C HIS A 118 -14.06 0.08 -3.71
N ALA A 119 -14.41 -1.10 -4.26
CA ALA A 119 -14.00 -1.53 -5.61
C ALA A 119 -12.50 -1.30 -5.89
N ALA A 120 -11.67 -1.51 -4.87
CA ALA A 120 -10.22 -1.38 -4.92
C ALA A 120 -9.58 -2.75 -5.10
N THR A 121 -8.45 -2.78 -5.79
CA THR A 121 -7.69 -4.00 -6.05
C THR A 121 -6.54 -4.12 -5.05
N ILE A 122 -6.21 -5.35 -4.66
CA ILE A 122 -4.99 -5.69 -3.92
C ILE A 122 -4.10 -6.54 -4.84
N ALA A 123 -2.82 -6.20 -4.90
CA ALA A 123 -1.79 -6.94 -5.62
C ALA A 123 -0.75 -7.44 -4.60
N ILE A 124 -0.38 -8.72 -4.71
CA ILE A 124 0.48 -9.39 -3.74
C ILE A 124 1.84 -9.67 -4.36
N SER A 125 2.89 -9.19 -3.71
CA SER A 125 4.27 -9.56 -4.06
C SER A 125 4.50 -11.04 -3.78
N CYS A 126 4.79 -11.82 -4.82
CA CYS A 126 5.09 -13.24 -4.72
C CYS A 126 6.23 -13.60 -5.67
N ASP A 127 7.33 -14.13 -5.12
CA ASP A 127 8.49 -14.52 -5.92
C ASP A 127 8.37 -15.95 -6.48
N GLY A 128 7.28 -16.66 -6.18
CA GLY A 128 7.02 -18.05 -6.58
C GLY A 128 6.82 -18.98 -5.38
N PRO A 129 7.13 -20.29 -5.48
CA PRO A 129 6.93 -21.25 -4.39
C PRO A 129 7.71 -20.87 -3.11
N PRO A 130 7.28 -21.33 -1.92
CA PRO A 130 7.89 -20.94 -0.64
C PRO A 130 9.41 -21.12 -0.59
N ALA A 131 9.94 -22.20 -1.16
CA ALA A 131 11.38 -22.46 -1.20
C ALA A 131 12.21 -21.40 -1.95
N MET A 132 11.58 -20.62 -2.85
CA MET A 132 12.20 -19.48 -3.54
C MET A 132 11.81 -18.16 -2.89
N HIS A 133 10.54 -18.00 -2.51
CA HIS A 133 10.03 -16.80 -1.83
C HIS A 133 10.79 -16.51 -0.53
N ASP A 134 10.97 -17.55 0.29
CA ASP A 134 11.52 -17.43 1.64
C ASP A 134 13.05 -17.27 1.67
N GLN A 135 13.74 -17.44 0.53
CA GLN A 135 15.16 -17.12 0.42
C GLN A 135 15.42 -15.63 0.55
N HIS A 136 14.46 -14.81 0.14
CA HIS A 136 14.64 -13.37 0.04
C HIS A 136 13.62 -12.59 0.86
N ARG A 137 12.40 -13.10 1.03
CA ARG A 137 11.29 -12.38 1.69
C ARG A 137 11.05 -12.99 3.05
N VAL A 138 11.81 -12.50 4.03
CA VAL A 138 11.74 -12.94 5.42
C VAL A 138 11.26 -11.82 6.32
N ASP A 139 10.67 -12.15 7.47
CA ASP A 139 10.42 -11.18 8.53
C ASP A 139 11.73 -10.72 9.21
N PHE A 140 11.64 -9.82 10.19
CA PHE A 140 12.81 -9.35 10.92
C PHE A 140 13.42 -10.40 11.87
N ALA A 141 12.74 -11.52 12.13
CA ALA A 141 13.28 -12.67 12.85
C ALA A 141 13.93 -13.70 11.91
N GLY A 142 13.89 -13.48 10.60
CA GLY A 142 14.44 -14.38 9.58
C GLY A 142 13.49 -15.50 9.15
N ALA A 143 12.22 -15.48 9.57
CA ALA A 143 11.24 -16.47 9.14
C ALA A 143 10.69 -16.15 7.75
N GLY A 144 10.50 -17.18 6.93
CA GLY A 144 9.89 -17.07 5.59
C GLY A 144 8.44 -16.56 5.62
N THR A 145 8.02 -15.92 4.53
CA THR A 145 6.70 -15.26 4.41
C THR A 145 5.79 -15.89 3.34
N GLY A 146 6.27 -16.90 2.61
CA GLY A 146 5.55 -17.60 1.55
C GLY A 146 4.50 -18.60 2.04
N HIS A 147 4.36 -18.80 3.35
CA HIS A 147 3.37 -19.68 3.96
C HIS A 147 2.20 -18.89 4.55
N ILE A 148 1.03 -18.95 3.91
CA ILE A 148 -0.22 -18.42 4.44
C ILE A 148 -0.83 -19.50 5.35
N GLY A 149 -0.82 -19.29 6.68
CA GLY A 149 -1.49 -20.18 7.63
C GLY A 149 -0.79 -20.46 8.96
N GLY A 150 0.37 -19.88 9.22
CA GLY A 150 1.03 -19.99 10.53
C GLY A 150 0.80 -18.74 11.37
N THR A 151 -0.17 -18.76 12.28
CA THR A 151 -0.29 -17.77 13.36
C THR A 151 1.01 -17.68 14.14
N ARG A 152 1.86 -16.71 13.81
CA ARG A 152 2.88 -16.17 14.72
C ARG A 152 2.75 -14.66 14.73
N HIS A 153 1.72 -14.19 15.44
CA HIS A 153 1.62 -12.80 15.84
C HIS A 153 2.78 -12.46 16.79
N SER A 154 3.87 -11.90 16.27
CA SER A 154 4.87 -11.22 17.11
C SER A 154 5.49 -9.98 16.47
N THR A 155 4.80 -9.32 15.53
CA THR A 155 5.36 -8.16 14.81
C THR A 155 4.99 -6.78 15.40
N LEU A 156 4.26 -6.72 16.53
CA LEU A 156 3.95 -5.43 17.16
C LEU A 156 5.00 -4.92 18.16
N SER A 157 6.09 -5.64 18.42
CA SER A 157 7.13 -5.21 19.38
C SER A 157 8.34 -4.48 18.78
N PHE A 158 8.41 -4.30 17.45
CA PHE A 158 9.62 -3.75 16.79
C PHE A 158 9.46 -2.39 16.11
N LEU A 159 8.43 -1.62 16.43
CA LEU A 159 8.42 -0.20 16.08
C LEU A 159 9.10 0.59 17.22
N PRO A 160 10.40 0.97 17.12
CA PRO A 160 10.95 1.93 18.06
C PRO A 160 10.10 3.20 17.98
N ARG A 161 9.75 3.74 19.15
CA ARG A 161 8.91 4.95 19.31
C ARG A 161 9.38 6.04 18.34
#